data_AF-A0A0C9SSI1-F1
#
_entry.id   AF-A0A0C9SSI1-F1
#
_cell.length_a   1.000
_cell.length_b   1.000
_cell.length_c   1.000
_cell.angle_alpha   90.00
_cell.angle_beta   90.00
_cell.angle_gamma   90.00
#
_symmetry.space_group_name_H-M   'P 1'
#
loop_
_entity.id
_entity.type
_entity.pdbx_description
1 polymer ?
#
loop_
_entity_poly.entity_id
_entity_poly.type
_entity_poly.pdbx_seq_one_letter_code
_entity_poly.pdbx_strand_id
1 'polypeptide(L)'
;MKFMLIFYNTGRLRVVISTANLVDYDWRDIENAVWLQDVPPRSQPLPHDPNDVDDFPSIMQKVLHAVNVRPALANMLANDHPKLPLQSIHDLRSKWDFSKVRVKLIPSIAGKHEGWPAVIQTGHVRLMKAVRDLGMRTGKEGRRRSYQLNGSSIGTYSTQWLNEFHFSARGESADEWLDEPKNRRSKLPWPAVKILFPSLKTVRASALGEPGGGTMFCRTKQWEGAKFPRELFHDSNSAGGRVLMHTKVQPAHTTHPSQIA
;
A
#
# COMPACT_ATOMS: atom_id res chain seq x y z
N MET A 1 3.58 -2.98 9.24
CA MET A 1 3.78 -3.49 7.86
C MET A 1 3.69 -5.01 7.90
N LYS A 2 3.22 -5.66 6.83
CA LYS A 2 2.97 -7.12 6.80
C LYS A 2 3.70 -7.74 5.61
N PHE A 3 4.87 -8.30 5.88
CA PHE A 3 5.68 -8.97 4.87
C PHE A 3 6.44 -10.14 5.48
N MET A 4 6.92 -11.05 4.62
CA MET A 4 7.79 -12.16 5.00
C MET A 4 8.92 -12.28 3.97
N LEU A 5 10.13 -12.55 4.45
CA LEU A 5 11.27 -12.96 3.64
C LEU A 5 11.56 -14.42 3.97
N ILE A 6 11.25 -15.32 3.05
CA ILE A 6 11.33 -16.77 3.26
C ILE A 6 12.50 -17.30 2.43
N PHE A 7 13.51 -17.84 3.11
CA PHE A 7 14.72 -18.38 2.48
C PHE A 7 14.61 -19.91 2.41
N TYR A 8 14.80 -20.48 1.22
CA TYR A 8 14.75 -21.92 0.99
C TYR A 8 16.16 -22.51 0.94
N ASN A 9 16.30 -23.79 1.28
CA ASN A 9 17.57 -24.53 1.17
C ASN A 9 18.17 -24.53 -0.25
N THR A 10 17.34 -24.33 -1.27
CA THR A 10 17.77 -24.11 -2.67
C THR A 10 18.49 -22.77 -2.93
N GLY A 11 18.61 -21.90 -1.92
CA GLY A 11 19.12 -20.53 -2.05
C GLY A 11 18.09 -19.49 -2.52
N ARG A 12 16.93 -19.93 -3.05
CA ARG A 12 15.82 -19.06 -3.45
C ARG A 12 15.26 -18.26 -2.27
N LEU A 13 14.97 -16.99 -2.51
CA LEU A 13 14.20 -16.11 -1.64
C LEU A 13 12.76 -16.03 -2.15
N ARG A 14 11.80 -16.08 -1.24
CA ARG A 14 10.41 -15.69 -1.51
C ARG A 14 10.08 -14.45 -0.72
N VAL A 15 9.62 -13.42 -1.41
CA VAL A 15 9.09 -12.21 -0.80
C VAL A 15 7.58 -12.32 -0.78
N VAL A 16 6.99 -12.11 0.40
CA VAL A 16 5.54 -12.10 0.61
C VAL A 16 5.17 -10.73 1.16
N ILE A 17 4.16 -10.08 0.59
CA ILE A 17 3.52 -8.88 1.14
C ILE A 17 2.03 -9.20 1.28
N SER A 18 1.49 -9.12 2.49
CA SER A 18 0.11 -9.52 2.78
C SER A 18 -0.70 -8.42 3.46
N THR A 19 -2.02 -8.60 3.48
CA THR A 19 -2.92 -7.77 4.29
C THR A 19 -3.29 -8.42 5.63
N ALA A 20 -2.99 -9.71 5.82
CA ALA A 20 -3.33 -10.53 6.99
C ALA A 20 -2.30 -10.38 8.13
N ASN A 21 -2.78 -10.25 9.37
CA ASN A 21 -1.98 -10.44 10.57
C ASN A 21 -1.62 -11.92 10.75
N LEU A 22 -0.62 -12.23 11.58
CA LEU A 22 -0.24 -13.60 11.92
C LEU A 22 -1.10 -14.17 13.05
N VAL A 23 -2.42 -14.23 12.82
CA VAL A 23 -3.44 -14.76 13.74
C VAL A 23 -4.44 -15.58 12.93
N ASP A 24 -4.96 -16.66 13.50
CA ASP A 24 -5.73 -17.70 12.79
C ASP A 24 -6.94 -17.14 12.02
N TYR A 25 -7.74 -16.26 12.63
CA TYR A 25 -8.96 -15.75 12.03
C TYR A 25 -8.72 -14.90 10.77
N ASP A 26 -7.57 -14.21 10.67
CA ASP A 26 -7.22 -13.42 9.49
C ASP A 26 -6.93 -14.31 8.27
N TRP A 27 -6.61 -15.59 8.48
CA TRP A 27 -6.38 -16.56 7.40
C TRP A 27 -7.56 -17.50 7.17
N ARG A 28 -8.44 -17.66 8.16
CA ARG A 28 -9.59 -18.57 8.10
C ARG A 28 -10.88 -17.88 7.69
N ASP A 29 -11.17 -16.71 8.27
CA ASP A 29 -12.53 -16.16 8.31
C ASP A 29 -12.68 -14.81 7.58
N ILE A 30 -11.56 -14.19 7.20
CA ILE A 30 -11.51 -12.83 6.67
C ILE A 30 -10.82 -12.83 5.30
N GLU A 31 -11.38 -12.12 4.33
CA GLU A 31 -10.75 -11.98 3.03
C GLU A 31 -9.51 -11.09 3.13
N ASN A 32 -8.36 -11.65 2.74
CA ASN A 32 -7.07 -10.98 2.68
C ASN A 32 -6.42 -11.20 1.31
N ALA A 33 -5.44 -10.37 0.99
CA ALA A 33 -4.67 -10.44 -0.24
C ALA A 33 -3.20 -10.71 0.07
N VAL A 34 -2.56 -11.45 -0.82
CA VAL A 34 -1.13 -11.77 -0.75
C VAL A 34 -0.51 -11.52 -2.12
N TRP A 35 0.50 -10.66 -2.17
CA TRP A 35 1.45 -10.63 -3.27
C TRP A 35 2.65 -11.49 -2.88
N LEU A 36 3.04 -12.40 -3.77
CA LEU A 36 4.14 -13.33 -3.55
C LEU A 36 5.02 -13.38 -4.79
N GLN A 37 6.33 -13.31 -4.57
CA GLN A 37 7.31 -13.40 -5.63
C GLN A 37 8.49 -14.25 -5.20
N ASP A 38 8.80 -15.25 -6.02
CA ASP A 38 10.04 -16.01 -5.92
C ASP A 38 11.17 -15.29 -6.64
N VAL A 39 12.32 -15.23 -5.98
CA VAL A 39 13.53 -14.52 -6.40
C VAL A 39 14.69 -15.51 -6.35
N PRO A 40 15.26 -15.92 -7.50
CA PRO A 40 16.36 -16.88 -7.53
C PRO A 40 17.64 -16.27 -6.93
N PRO A 41 18.54 -17.09 -6.38
CA PRO A 41 19.86 -16.62 -6.00
C PRO A 41 20.66 -16.27 -7.25
N ARG A 42 21.61 -15.34 -7.12
CA ARG A 42 22.63 -15.08 -8.14
C ARG A 42 23.72 -16.16 -8.08
N SER A 43 24.31 -16.47 -9.24
CA SER A 43 25.48 -17.35 -9.31
C SER A 43 26.71 -16.72 -8.65
N GLN A 44 26.83 -15.39 -8.73
CA GLN A 44 27.85 -14.60 -8.04
C GLN A 44 27.23 -13.35 -7.43
N PRO A 45 27.66 -12.93 -6.22
CA PRO A 45 27.19 -11.68 -5.63
C PRO A 45 27.57 -10.48 -6.50
N LEU A 46 26.62 -9.57 -6.73
CA LEU A 46 26.92 -8.28 -7.37
C LEU A 46 27.36 -7.25 -6.33
N PRO A 47 28.31 -6.36 -6.68
CA PRO A 47 28.63 -5.22 -5.85
C PRO A 47 27.41 -4.31 -5.71
N HIS A 48 27.33 -3.60 -4.59
CA HIS A 48 26.30 -2.60 -4.37
C HIS A 48 26.51 -1.43 -5.34
N ASP A 49 25.55 -1.19 -6.23
CA ASP A 49 25.50 0.05 -7.01
C ASP A 49 24.85 1.15 -6.16
N PRO A 50 25.60 2.15 -5.68
CA PRO A 50 25.05 3.22 -4.86
C PRO A 50 24.05 4.10 -5.63
N ASN A 51 24.02 4.04 -6.96
CA ASN A 51 23.13 4.86 -7.79
C ASN A 51 21.74 4.26 -7.96
N ASP A 52 21.60 2.92 -7.87
CA ASP A 52 20.30 2.29 -7.88
C ASP A 52 19.68 2.37 -6.48
N VAL A 53 18.79 3.35 -6.32
CA VAL A 53 18.16 3.70 -5.03
C VAL A 53 16.63 3.52 -5.03
N ASP A 54 16.08 3.06 -6.16
CA ASP A 54 14.63 3.03 -6.39
C ASP A 54 14.10 1.70 -6.96
N ASP A 55 14.97 0.73 -7.23
CA ASP A 55 14.54 -0.64 -7.49
C ASP A 55 13.86 -1.29 -6.26
N PHE A 56 13.16 -2.40 -6.51
CA PHE A 56 12.42 -3.12 -5.47
C PHE A 56 13.29 -3.44 -4.23
N PRO A 57 14.47 -4.08 -4.35
CA PRO A 57 15.26 -4.45 -3.18
C PRO A 57 15.87 -3.23 -2.46
N SER A 58 16.20 -2.12 -3.13
CA SER A 58 16.62 -0.88 -2.43
C SER A 58 15.52 -0.31 -1.54
N ILE A 59 14.28 -0.35 -2.03
CA ILE A 59 13.14 0.16 -1.28
C ILE A 59 12.78 -0.80 -0.16
N MET A 60 12.91 -2.11 -0.39
CA MET A 60 12.76 -3.11 0.66
C MET A 60 13.82 -2.93 1.76
N GLN A 61 15.07 -2.59 1.43
CA GLN A 61 16.10 -2.27 2.42
C GLN A 61 15.71 -1.07 3.30
N LYS A 62 15.14 -0.01 2.71
CA LYS A 62 14.62 1.14 3.47
C LYS A 62 13.48 0.72 4.41
N VAL A 63 12.61 -0.18 3.97
CA VAL A 63 11.56 -0.78 4.81
C VAL A 63 12.17 -1.57 5.97
N LEU A 64 13.13 -2.45 5.71
CA LEU A 64 13.81 -3.24 6.74
C LEU A 64 14.52 -2.36 7.76
N HIS A 65 15.15 -1.28 7.29
CA HIS A 65 15.76 -0.28 8.16
C HIS A 65 14.71 0.41 9.04
N ALA A 66 13.61 0.89 8.46
CA ALA A 66 12.55 1.60 9.16
C ALA A 66 11.83 0.75 10.23
N VAL A 67 11.79 -0.57 10.07
CA VAL A 67 11.20 -1.49 11.05
C VAL A 67 12.25 -2.17 11.95
N ASN A 68 13.45 -1.60 12.03
CA ASN A 68 14.54 -2.03 12.92
C ASN A 68 15.05 -3.47 12.68
N VAL A 69 14.99 -3.98 11.44
CA VAL A 69 15.56 -5.30 11.13
C VAL A 69 17.08 -5.30 11.22
N ARG A 70 17.76 -4.19 10.91
CA ARG A 70 19.24 -4.14 10.96
C ARG A 70 19.82 -4.48 12.35
N PRO A 71 19.43 -3.80 13.45
CA PRO A 71 19.92 -4.16 14.78
C PRO A 71 19.44 -5.54 15.24
N ALA A 72 18.19 -5.91 14.92
CA ALA A 72 17.66 -7.24 15.25
C ALA A 72 18.47 -8.36 14.58
N LEU A 73 18.77 -8.21 13.30
CA LEU A 73 19.57 -9.15 12.53
C LEU A 73 20.99 -9.27 13.08
N ALA A 74 21.64 -8.15 13.41
CA ALA A 74 22.98 -8.17 14.01
C ALA A 74 23.00 -8.93 15.34
N ASN A 75 21.99 -8.73 16.18
CA ASN A 75 21.86 -9.46 17.44
C ASN A 75 21.64 -10.97 17.21
N MET A 76 20.75 -11.35 16.28
CA MET A 76 20.51 -12.77 15.95
C MET A 76 21.75 -13.45 15.39
N LEU A 77 22.53 -12.77 14.52
CA LEU A 77 23.75 -13.32 13.96
C LEU A 77 24.86 -13.53 15.01
N ALA A 78 24.92 -12.64 16.01
CA ALA A 78 25.93 -12.72 17.06
C ALA A 78 25.63 -13.81 18.12
N ASN A 79 24.34 -14.10 18.37
CA ASN A 79 23.93 -14.95 19.49
C ASN A 79 23.36 -16.31 19.05
N ASP A 80 22.21 -16.29 18.36
CA ASP A 80 21.36 -17.49 18.24
C ASP A 80 21.45 -18.16 16.86
N HIS A 81 21.75 -17.38 15.82
CA HIS A 81 21.61 -17.80 14.43
C HIS A 81 22.73 -17.27 13.51
N PRO A 82 24.01 -17.62 13.76
CA PRO A 82 25.14 -17.12 12.95
C PRO A 82 25.07 -17.52 11.47
N LYS A 83 24.32 -18.59 11.14
CA LYS A 83 24.19 -19.14 9.79
C LYS A 83 22.92 -18.69 9.05
N LEU A 84 22.27 -17.59 9.46
CA LEU A 84 21.11 -17.08 8.72
C LEU A 84 21.46 -16.79 7.25
N PRO A 85 20.59 -17.10 6.28
CA PRO A 85 20.87 -16.81 4.87
C PRO A 85 21.10 -15.32 4.58
N LEU A 86 20.41 -14.44 5.32
CA LEU A 86 20.60 -13.00 5.28
C LEU A 86 21.60 -12.59 6.35
N GLN A 87 22.79 -12.14 5.95
CA GLN A 87 23.85 -11.69 6.87
C GLN A 87 23.84 -10.17 7.02
N SER A 88 23.29 -9.47 6.03
CA SER A 88 23.07 -8.04 6.04
C SER A 88 21.83 -7.71 5.23
N ILE A 89 21.11 -6.63 5.55
CA ILE A 89 20.02 -6.15 4.68
C ILE A 89 20.53 -5.80 3.28
N HIS A 90 21.83 -5.46 3.15
CA HIS A 90 22.49 -5.23 1.86
C HIS A 90 22.51 -6.47 0.96
N ASP A 91 22.48 -7.66 1.56
CA ASP A 91 22.51 -8.94 0.84
C ASP A 91 21.33 -9.11 -0.12
N LEU A 92 20.17 -8.49 0.16
CA LEU A 92 19.01 -8.55 -0.72
C LEU A 92 19.37 -8.14 -2.15
N ARG A 93 20.17 -7.09 -2.30
CA ARG A 93 20.57 -6.57 -3.61
C ARG A 93 21.71 -7.36 -4.23
N SER A 94 22.64 -7.85 -3.42
CA SER A 94 23.84 -8.51 -3.91
C SER A 94 23.65 -9.99 -4.21
N LYS A 95 22.85 -10.72 -3.42
CA LYS A 95 22.76 -12.20 -3.49
C LYS A 95 21.57 -12.73 -4.28
N TRP A 96 20.50 -11.95 -4.45
CA TRP A 96 19.28 -12.39 -5.13
C TRP A 96 19.00 -11.58 -6.41
N ASP A 97 18.46 -12.25 -7.42
CA ASP A 97 18.15 -11.63 -8.70
C ASP A 97 16.71 -11.15 -8.81
N PHE A 98 16.51 -9.86 -8.56
CA PHE A 98 15.22 -9.19 -8.66
C PHE A 98 14.82 -8.83 -10.10
N SER A 99 15.58 -9.24 -11.12
CA SER A 99 15.33 -8.91 -12.55
C SER A 99 13.95 -9.29 -13.07
N LYS A 100 13.25 -10.25 -12.43
CA LYS A 100 11.89 -10.69 -12.79
C LYS A 100 10.78 -9.96 -12.00
N VAL A 101 11.12 -9.16 -10.99
CA VAL A 101 10.13 -8.39 -10.25
C VAL A 101 9.65 -7.22 -11.11
N ARG A 102 8.33 -7.12 -11.30
CA ARG A 102 7.71 -6.09 -12.14
C ARG A 102 6.93 -5.04 -11.36
N VAL A 103 6.63 -5.32 -10.09
CA VAL A 103 5.87 -4.40 -9.23
C VAL A 103 6.77 -3.31 -8.66
N LYS A 104 6.19 -2.15 -8.37
CA LYS A 104 6.84 -1.08 -7.59
C LYS A 104 6.41 -1.17 -6.14
N LEU A 105 7.37 -1.20 -5.22
CA LEU A 105 7.09 -1.20 -3.77
C LEU A 105 6.81 0.23 -3.29
N ILE A 106 5.70 0.45 -2.58
CA ILE A 106 5.27 1.76 -2.08
C ILE A 106 5.06 1.69 -0.56
N PRO A 107 6.12 1.89 0.24
CA PRO A 107 6.00 1.95 1.70
C PRO A 107 5.46 3.29 2.19
N SER A 108 4.79 3.26 3.34
CA SER A 108 4.53 4.43 4.17
C SER A 108 5.38 4.31 5.43
N ILE A 109 6.45 5.10 5.52
CA ILE A 109 7.42 5.12 6.62
C ILE A 109 7.08 6.26 7.57
N ALA A 110 6.91 5.95 8.85
CA ALA A 110 6.64 6.93 9.89
C ALA A 110 7.82 7.91 10.05
N GLY A 111 7.51 9.18 10.26
CA GLY A 111 8.51 10.24 10.42
C GLY A 111 8.10 11.54 9.74
N LYS A 112 8.88 12.59 9.99
CA LYS A 112 8.79 13.86 9.27
C LYS A 112 9.74 13.78 8.07
N HIS A 113 9.20 13.97 6.87
CA HIS A 113 9.95 13.91 5.62
C HIS A 113 9.99 15.32 5.03
N GLU A 114 11.18 15.89 4.88
CA GLU A 114 11.37 17.27 4.39
C GLU A 114 12.24 17.29 3.13
N GLY A 115 11.89 18.17 2.20
CA GLY A 115 12.53 18.25 0.89
C GLY A 115 12.07 17.16 -0.07
N TRP A 116 11.98 17.51 -1.36
CA TRP A 116 11.49 16.60 -2.40
C TRP A 116 12.22 15.24 -2.44
N PRO A 117 13.56 15.17 -2.31
CA PRO A 117 14.27 13.88 -2.32
C PRO A 117 13.83 12.90 -1.23
N ALA A 118 13.38 13.39 -0.05
CA ALA A 118 12.88 12.53 1.03
C ALA A 118 11.38 12.25 0.87
N VAL A 119 10.58 13.28 0.55
CA VAL A 119 9.12 13.18 0.44
C VAL A 119 8.69 12.17 -0.63
N ILE A 120 9.39 12.10 -1.77
CA ILE A 120 9.06 11.15 -2.85
C ILE A 120 9.35 9.67 -2.52
N GLN A 121 9.95 9.38 -1.36
CA GLN A 121 10.33 8.01 -0.97
C GLN A 121 9.27 7.29 -0.13
N THR A 122 8.15 7.94 0.20
CA THR A 122 7.14 7.36 1.09
C THR A 122 5.72 7.81 0.75
N GLY A 123 4.73 7.02 1.16
CA GLY A 123 3.32 7.38 1.13
C GLY A 123 2.77 7.63 -0.28
N HIS A 124 1.76 8.49 -0.37
CA HIS A 124 1.09 8.78 -1.63
C HIS A 124 1.98 9.54 -2.63
N VAL A 125 2.99 10.29 -2.18
CA VAL A 125 3.94 10.94 -3.09
C VAL A 125 4.87 9.92 -3.75
N ARG A 126 5.21 8.83 -3.06
CA ARG A 126 5.87 7.69 -3.71
C ARG A 126 4.94 6.94 -4.67
N LEU A 127 3.66 6.78 -4.33
CA LEU A 127 2.67 6.25 -5.28
C LEU A 127 2.65 7.08 -6.56
N MET A 128 2.63 8.41 -6.44
CA MET A 128 2.73 9.33 -7.57
C MET A 128 3.96 9.05 -8.42
N LYS A 129 5.15 8.97 -7.81
CA LYS A 129 6.39 8.64 -8.52
C LYS A 129 6.29 7.30 -9.24
N ALA A 130 5.82 6.26 -8.55
CA ALA A 130 5.70 4.92 -9.12
C ALA A 130 4.75 4.89 -10.33
N VAL A 131 3.61 5.58 -10.26
CA VAL A 131 2.66 5.71 -11.38
C VAL A 131 3.33 6.40 -12.58
N ARG A 132 4.13 7.45 -12.34
CA ARG A 132 4.89 8.14 -13.40
C ARG A 132 5.97 7.27 -14.02
N ASP A 133 6.76 6.59 -13.20
CA ASP A 133 7.84 5.71 -13.68
C ASP A 133 7.30 4.57 -14.54
N LEU A 134 6.06 4.13 -14.27
CA LEU A 134 5.36 3.11 -15.06
C LEU A 134 4.69 3.68 -16.32
N GLY A 135 4.85 4.98 -16.62
CA GLY A 135 4.23 5.64 -17.77
C GLY A 135 2.72 5.78 -17.66
N MET A 136 2.14 5.67 -16.45
CA MET A 136 0.70 5.64 -16.21
C MET A 136 0.13 7.00 -15.77
N ARG A 137 0.87 8.10 -15.98
CA ARG A 137 0.37 9.46 -15.73
C ARG A 137 -0.88 9.71 -16.57
N THR A 138 -1.93 10.19 -15.95
CA THR A 138 -3.26 10.28 -16.57
C THR A 138 -3.62 11.66 -17.11
N GLY A 139 -2.87 12.70 -16.75
CA GLY A 139 -3.07 14.06 -17.22
C GLY A 139 -4.42 14.64 -16.81
N LYS A 140 -4.91 15.60 -17.61
CA LYS A 140 -6.22 16.24 -17.39
C LYS A 140 -7.38 15.25 -17.57
N GLU A 141 -7.26 14.28 -18.48
CA GLU A 141 -8.29 13.26 -18.75
C GLU A 141 -8.49 12.31 -17.57
N GLY A 142 -7.44 12.08 -16.79
CA GLY A 142 -7.47 11.28 -15.57
C GLY A 142 -8.43 11.77 -14.49
N ARG A 143 -8.89 13.03 -14.55
CA ARG A 143 -9.90 13.57 -13.61
C ARG A 143 -11.22 12.80 -13.64
N ARG A 144 -11.51 12.09 -14.75
CA ARG A 144 -12.70 11.25 -14.91
C ARG A 144 -12.50 9.81 -14.47
N ARG A 145 -11.27 9.36 -14.18
CA ARG A 145 -11.05 8.00 -13.69
C ARG A 145 -11.55 7.90 -12.26
N SER A 146 -12.35 6.87 -12.00
CA SER A 146 -12.81 6.58 -10.65
C SER A 146 -11.82 5.67 -9.96
N TYR A 147 -11.43 6.02 -8.75
CA TYR A 147 -10.59 5.17 -7.90
C TYR A 147 -11.47 4.55 -6.82
N GLN A 148 -11.37 3.23 -6.63
CA GLN A 148 -11.98 2.59 -5.48
C GLN A 148 -10.92 2.50 -4.38
N LEU A 149 -11.25 2.90 -3.17
CA LEU A 149 -10.38 2.81 -2.00
C LEU A 149 -11.02 1.84 -1.03
N ASN A 150 -10.43 0.64 -0.91
CA ASN A 150 -10.84 -0.33 0.09
C ASN A 150 -9.92 -0.22 1.32
N GLY A 151 -10.51 -0.22 2.51
CA GLY A 151 -9.78 -0.32 3.75
C GLY A 151 -10.67 -0.74 4.91
N SER A 152 -10.12 -1.54 5.82
CA SER A 152 -10.81 -1.99 7.03
C SER A 152 -10.71 -1.01 8.21
N SER A 153 -10.09 0.15 8.01
CA SER A 153 -9.99 1.20 9.02
C SER A 153 -10.08 2.56 8.35
N ILE A 154 -11.05 3.35 8.78
CA ILE A 154 -11.43 4.60 8.16
C ILE A 154 -10.98 5.75 9.06
N GLY A 155 -10.10 6.58 8.53
CA GLY A 155 -9.66 7.83 9.17
C GLY A 155 -10.52 9.02 8.77
N THR A 156 -10.21 10.18 9.34
CA THR A 156 -10.87 11.43 8.95
C THR A 156 -10.41 11.87 7.55
N TYR A 157 -11.33 11.82 6.60
CA TYR A 157 -11.09 12.32 5.25
C TYR A 157 -11.60 13.75 5.10
N SER A 158 -10.74 14.64 4.60
CA SER A 158 -11.12 15.98 4.17
C SER A 158 -11.11 16.05 2.65
N THR A 159 -11.89 16.97 2.08
CA THR A 159 -11.91 17.20 0.63
C THR A 159 -10.54 17.59 0.11
N GLN A 160 -9.78 18.35 0.89
CA GLN A 160 -8.41 18.71 0.57
C GLN A 160 -7.51 17.47 0.48
N TRP A 161 -7.52 16.62 1.51
CA TRP A 161 -6.66 15.43 1.55
C TRP A 161 -7.02 14.42 0.47
N LEU A 162 -8.31 14.16 0.24
CA LEU A 162 -8.74 13.24 -0.81
C LEU A 162 -8.38 13.75 -2.21
N ASN A 163 -8.50 15.06 -2.48
CA ASN A 163 -8.06 15.62 -3.75
C ASN A 163 -6.54 15.51 -3.93
N GLU A 164 -5.76 15.79 -2.88
CA GLU A 164 -4.30 15.63 -2.91
C GLU A 164 -3.87 14.19 -3.17
N PHE A 165 -4.47 13.24 -2.45
CA PHE A 165 -4.26 11.81 -2.66
C PHE A 165 -4.65 11.40 -4.08
N HIS A 166 -5.83 11.82 -4.56
CA HIS A 166 -6.30 11.53 -5.92
C HIS A 166 -5.39 12.16 -6.99
N PHE A 167 -4.81 13.32 -6.73
CA PHE A 167 -3.82 13.95 -7.60
C PHE A 167 -2.57 13.06 -7.72
N SER A 168 -2.06 12.58 -6.58
CA SER A 168 -0.94 11.66 -6.52
C SER A 168 -1.22 10.32 -7.19
N ALA A 169 -2.39 9.71 -6.95
CA ALA A 169 -2.79 8.43 -7.52
C ALA A 169 -2.92 8.46 -9.06
N ARG A 170 -3.01 9.66 -9.64
CA ARG A 170 -3.01 9.92 -11.09
C ARG A 170 -1.62 10.10 -11.70
N GLY A 171 -0.57 10.06 -10.89
CA GLY A 171 0.81 10.35 -11.30
C GLY A 171 1.06 11.84 -11.55
N GLU A 172 0.16 12.71 -11.10
CA GLU A 172 0.35 14.17 -11.19
C GLU A 172 1.24 14.63 -10.03
N SER A 173 2.10 15.62 -10.30
CA SER A 173 3.23 15.88 -9.42
C SER A 173 2.83 16.63 -8.14
N ALA A 174 3.41 16.27 -7.00
CA ALA A 174 3.00 16.85 -5.72
C ALA A 174 3.38 18.35 -5.61
N ASP A 175 4.44 18.78 -6.30
CA ASP A 175 4.79 20.20 -6.46
C ASP A 175 3.75 20.96 -7.30
N GLU A 176 3.33 20.43 -8.46
CA GLU A 176 2.25 21.00 -9.29
C GLU A 176 0.95 21.19 -8.47
N TRP A 177 0.66 20.26 -7.56
CA TRP A 177 -0.47 20.41 -6.64
C TRP A 177 -0.28 21.56 -5.65
N LEU A 178 0.94 21.77 -5.13
CA LEU A 178 1.22 22.80 -4.15
C LEU A 178 1.33 24.21 -4.76
N ASP A 179 1.78 24.30 -6.01
CA ASP A 179 1.85 25.55 -6.79
C ASP A 179 0.46 26.17 -7.03
N GLU A 180 -0.58 25.33 -7.09
CA GLU A 180 -1.95 25.80 -7.19
C GLU A 180 -2.39 26.57 -5.92
N PRO A 181 -2.96 27.78 -6.04
CA PRO A 181 -3.33 28.60 -4.89
C PRO A 181 -4.22 27.86 -3.89
N LYS A 182 -3.89 27.96 -2.60
CA LYS A 182 -4.65 27.30 -1.51
C LYS A 182 -6.15 27.59 -1.59
N ASN A 183 -6.53 28.83 -1.92
CA ASN A 183 -7.93 29.24 -2.06
C ASN A 183 -8.67 28.55 -3.21
N ARG A 184 -7.95 28.11 -4.25
CA ARG A 184 -8.53 27.32 -5.35
C ARG A 184 -8.68 25.87 -4.92
N ARG A 185 -7.65 25.30 -4.29
CA ARG A 185 -7.65 23.91 -3.82
C ARG A 185 -8.70 23.65 -2.73
N SER A 186 -8.91 24.59 -1.82
CA SER A 186 -9.91 24.47 -0.75
C SER A 186 -11.36 24.50 -1.23
N LYS A 187 -11.61 24.98 -2.47
CA LYS A 187 -12.93 25.06 -3.10
C LYS A 187 -13.21 23.90 -4.06
N LEU A 188 -12.27 22.96 -4.23
CA LEU A 188 -12.49 21.81 -5.10
C LEU A 188 -13.59 20.91 -4.52
N PRO A 189 -14.47 20.32 -5.37
CA PRO A 189 -15.41 19.31 -4.92
C PRO A 189 -14.67 18.01 -4.56
N TRP A 190 -15.40 17.02 -4.06
CA TRP A 190 -14.85 15.67 -3.89
C TRP A 190 -14.31 15.12 -5.22
N PRO A 191 -13.15 14.45 -5.22
CA PRO A 191 -12.64 13.78 -6.40
C PRO A 191 -13.49 12.54 -6.75
N ALA A 192 -13.31 12.01 -7.95
CA ALA A 192 -13.95 10.77 -8.39
C ALA A 192 -13.38 9.54 -7.64
N VAL A 193 -13.83 9.35 -6.40
CA VAL A 193 -13.37 8.31 -5.49
C VAL A 193 -14.57 7.61 -4.87
N LYS A 194 -14.50 6.27 -4.81
CA LYS A 194 -15.44 5.42 -4.09
C LYS A 194 -14.74 4.79 -2.90
N ILE A 195 -15.26 4.98 -1.70
CA ILE A 195 -14.69 4.38 -0.48
C ILE A 195 -15.50 3.13 -0.17
N LEU A 196 -14.86 1.96 -0.22
CA LEU A 196 -15.50 0.69 0.09
C LEU A 196 -15.35 0.40 1.59
N PHE A 197 -16.48 0.25 2.28
CA PHE A 197 -16.52 -0.14 3.69
C PHE A 197 -17.83 -0.91 3.96
N PRO A 198 -17.82 -1.96 4.79
CA PRO A 198 -19.00 -2.79 4.96
C PRO A 198 -20.09 -2.06 5.72
N SER A 199 -21.32 -2.12 5.21
CA SER A 199 -22.50 -1.67 5.94
C SER A 199 -22.80 -2.60 7.12
N LEU A 200 -23.60 -2.13 8.08
CA LEU A 200 -24.08 -2.98 9.18
C LEU A 200 -24.86 -4.20 8.65
N LYS A 201 -25.59 -4.04 7.53
CA LYS A 201 -26.28 -5.15 6.86
C LYS A 201 -25.29 -6.20 6.37
N THR A 202 -24.21 -5.77 5.72
CA THR A 202 -23.13 -6.67 5.24
C THR A 202 -22.42 -7.37 6.38
N VAL A 203 -22.12 -6.66 7.46
CA VAL A 203 -21.54 -7.25 8.68
C VAL A 203 -22.45 -8.34 9.25
N ARG A 204 -23.74 -8.05 9.43
CA ARG A 204 -24.72 -9.03 9.93
C ARG A 204 -24.91 -10.23 9.01
N ALA A 205 -24.81 -10.03 7.69
CA ALA A 205 -24.93 -11.08 6.70
C ALA A 205 -23.65 -11.94 6.55
N SER A 206 -22.51 -11.48 7.08
CA SER A 206 -21.26 -12.23 7.07
C SER A 206 -21.33 -13.49 7.96
N ALA A 207 -20.44 -14.45 7.71
CA ALA A 207 -20.42 -15.74 8.39
C ALA A 207 -20.26 -15.61 9.92
N LEU A 208 -19.52 -14.59 10.38
CA LEU A 208 -19.29 -14.33 11.80
C LEU A 208 -20.22 -13.26 12.39
N GLY A 209 -21.14 -12.69 11.59
CA GLY A 209 -22.04 -11.63 12.02
C GLY A 209 -21.32 -10.41 12.60
N GLU A 210 -21.99 -9.70 13.51
CA GLU A 210 -21.41 -8.54 14.22
C GLU A 210 -20.12 -8.86 15.01
N PRO A 211 -19.98 -10.01 15.70
CA PRO A 211 -18.73 -10.39 16.35
C PRO A 211 -17.51 -10.40 15.40
N GLY A 212 -17.71 -10.75 14.13
CA GLY A 212 -16.67 -10.68 13.09
C GLY A 212 -16.27 -9.28 12.66
N GLY A 213 -17.05 -8.25 13.03
CA GLY A 213 -16.80 -6.85 12.70
C GLY A 213 -15.63 -6.22 13.44
N GLY A 214 -15.03 -6.92 14.41
CA GLY A 214 -13.91 -6.41 15.22
C GLY A 214 -12.63 -6.04 14.44
N THR A 215 -12.55 -6.40 13.15
CA THR A 215 -11.45 -6.02 12.25
C THR A 215 -11.78 -4.82 11.35
N MET A 216 -13.01 -4.28 11.46
CA MET A 216 -13.54 -3.14 10.70
C MET A 216 -13.72 -1.93 11.62
N PHE A 217 -12.95 -0.88 11.38
CA PHE A 217 -12.89 0.28 12.27
C PHE A 217 -13.40 1.54 11.58
N CYS A 218 -14.54 2.06 12.04
CA CYS A 218 -15.00 3.41 11.71
C CYS A 218 -15.63 4.02 12.96
N ARG A 219 -15.01 5.07 13.51
CA ARG A 219 -15.46 5.66 14.79
C ARG A 219 -16.74 6.46 14.57
N THR A 220 -17.75 6.26 15.43
CA THR A 220 -19.03 6.98 15.37
C THR A 220 -18.86 8.49 15.31
N LYS A 221 -18.04 9.07 16.19
CA LYS A 221 -17.74 10.52 16.20
C LYS A 221 -17.21 11.04 14.85
N GLN A 222 -16.42 10.23 14.14
CA GLN A 222 -15.89 10.58 12.83
C GLN A 222 -16.97 10.45 11.77
N TRP A 223 -17.69 9.31 11.75
CA TRP A 223 -18.79 9.07 10.83
C TRP A 223 -19.87 10.13 10.94
N GLU A 224 -20.18 10.59 12.16
CA GLU A 224 -21.18 11.62 12.46
C GLU A 224 -20.71 13.05 12.20
N GLY A 225 -19.42 13.25 11.88
CA GLY A 225 -18.89 14.57 11.55
C GLY A 225 -19.65 15.26 10.42
N ALA A 226 -19.94 16.55 10.57
CA ALA A 226 -20.75 17.31 9.61
C ALA A 226 -20.14 17.33 8.19
N LYS A 227 -18.81 17.28 8.09
CA LYS A 227 -18.06 17.30 6.82
C LYS A 227 -17.54 15.91 6.39
N PHE A 228 -17.97 14.85 7.06
CA PHE A 228 -17.51 13.50 6.73
C PHE A 228 -18.16 13.04 5.41
N PRO A 229 -17.39 12.53 4.43
CA PRO A 229 -17.86 12.26 3.06
C PRO A 229 -18.69 10.99 2.96
N ARG A 230 -19.81 10.91 3.67
CA ARG A 230 -20.69 9.72 3.69
C ARG A 230 -21.18 9.35 2.29
N GLU A 231 -21.39 10.35 1.44
CA GLU A 231 -21.81 10.20 0.04
C GLU A 231 -20.81 9.46 -0.84
N LEU A 232 -19.54 9.36 -0.42
CA LEU A 232 -18.52 8.61 -1.15
C LEU A 232 -18.44 7.13 -0.72
N PHE A 233 -19.16 6.74 0.33
CA PHE A 233 -19.12 5.36 0.84
C PHE A 233 -20.03 4.44 0.05
N HIS A 234 -19.49 3.28 -0.29
CA HIS A 234 -20.21 2.18 -0.92
C HIS A 234 -20.00 0.91 -0.12
N ASP A 235 -21.03 0.07 -0.12
CA ASP A 235 -20.98 -1.20 0.60
C ASP A 235 -19.96 -2.16 -0.01
N SER A 236 -19.20 -2.83 0.85
CA SER A 236 -18.08 -3.67 0.45
C SER A 236 -18.46 -5.15 0.52
N ASN A 237 -18.99 -5.68 -0.59
CA ASN A 237 -19.41 -7.08 -0.67
C ASN A 237 -18.28 -7.94 -1.27
N SER A 238 -17.83 -8.94 -0.51
CA SER A 238 -16.83 -9.90 -0.98
C SER A 238 -17.41 -10.80 -2.07
N ALA A 239 -16.64 -11.00 -3.15
CA ALA A 239 -16.93 -12.04 -4.14
C ALA A 239 -16.50 -13.44 -3.67
N GLY A 240 -15.68 -13.51 -2.61
CA GLY A 240 -15.20 -14.74 -1.97
C GLY A 240 -16.19 -15.37 -0.99
N GLY A 241 -17.43 -14.85 -0.93
CA GLY A 241 -18.52 -15.41 -0.12
C GLY A 241 -18.94 -14.48 1.02
N ARG A 242 -19.50 -15.05 2.08
CA ARG A 242 -20.03 -14.29 3.23
C ARG A 242 -18.92 -13.87 4.19
N VAL A 243 -17.88 -13.21 3.70
CA VAL A 243 -16.71 -12.79 4.48
C VAL A 243 -16.51 -11.28 4.40
N LEU A 244 -15.95 -10.68 5.45
CA LEU A 244 -15.55 -9.28 5.43
C LEU A 244 -14.18 -9.12 4.77
N MET A 245 -13.96 -7.98 4.13
CA MET A 245 -12.72 -7.70 3.42
C MET A 245 -11.74 -6.91 4.29
N HIS A 246 -10.63 -7.55 4.65
CA HIS A 246 -9.48 -6.89 5.26
C HIS A 246 -8.38 -6.58 4.24
N THR A 247 -8.69 -6.68 2.95
CA THR A 247 -7.87 -6.21 1.85
C THR A 247 -7.78 -4.68 1.83
N LYS A 248 -6.66 -4.15 1.31
CA LYS A 248 -6.43 -2.70 1.12
C LYS A 248 -6.00 -2.49 -0.33
N VAL A 249 -6.96 -2.63 -1.24
CA VAL A 249 -6.72 -2.57 -2.68
C VAL A 249 -7.32 -1.29 -3.24
N GLN A 250 -6.59 -0.67 -4.17
CA GLN A 250 -7.00 0.57 -4.81
C GLN A 250 -7.01 0.44 -6.33
N PRO A 251 -8.03 -0.20 -6.93
CA PRO A 251 -8.11 -0.29 -8.37
C PRO A 251 -8.53 1.06 -8.96
N ALA A 252 -7.86 1.43 -10.05
CA ALA A 252 -8.28 2.53 -10.91
C ALA A 252 -9.18 1.97 -12.01
N HIS A 253 -10.39 2.52 -12.17
CA HIS A 253 -11.29 2.17 -13.26
C HIS A 253 -11.44 3.34 -14.22
N THR A 254 -11.23 3.08 -15.50
CA THR A 254 -11.72 3.92 -16.59
C THR A 254 -13.19 3.63 -16.78
N THR A 255 -14.07 4.52 -16.33
CA THR A 255 -15.46 4.53 -16.77
C THR A 255 -15.47 4.93 -18.25
N HIS A 256 -15.78 3.97 -19.13
CA HIS A 256 -16.11 4.30 -20.51
C HIS A 256 -17.43 5.08 -20.54
N PRO A 257 -17.57 6.13 -21.37
CA PRO A 257 -18.77 6.99 -21.41
C PRO A 257 -20.09 6.25 -21.70
N SER A 258 -20.05 5.00 -22.17
CA SER A 258 -21.23 4.22 -22.57
C SER A 258 -21.99 3.54 -21.44
N GLN A 259 -21.59 3.71 -20.17
CA GLN A 259 -22.30 3.13 -19.00
C GLN A 259 -23.04 4.17 -18.14
N ILE A 260 -23.27 5.37 -18.67
CA ILE A 260 -24.17 6.35 -18.09
C ILE A 260 -25.32 6.55 -19.10
N ALA A 261 -26.25 5.61 -19.09
CA ALA A 261 -27.57 5.72 -19.73
C ALA A 261 -28.58 5.00 -18.83
#